data_AF-A0A952HK52-F1
#
_entry.id   AF-A0A952HK52-F1
#
_cell.length_a   1.000
_cell.length_b   1.000
_cell.length_c   1.000
_cell.angle_alpha   90.00
_cell.angle_beta   90.00
_cell.angle_gamma   90.00
#
_symmetry.space_group_name_H-M   'P 1'
#
loop_
_entity.id
_entity.type
_entity.pdbx_description
1 polymer ?
#
loop_
_entity_poly.entity_id
_entity_poly.type
_entity_poly.pdbx_seq_one_letter_code
_entity_poly.pdbx_strand_id
1 'polypeptide(L)'
;FEDGEDVFIFLDPPYYSTIKSKLYGKNGDLHLNFDHERFASNMKKCQHLWLITYDDCIEIRELFSFAYIYPWELQYGMNNYRQGNAKKGKELFIANYRLEDMMIYSKTETELV
;
A
#
# COMPACT_ATOMS: atom_id res chain seq x y z
N PHE A 1 6.99 -15.71 -11.84
CA PHE A 1 7.87 -14.90 -10.98
C PHE A 1 9.28 -15.23 -11.42
N GLU A 2 10.08 -14.21 -11.70
CA GLU A 2 11.49 -14.40 -12.02
C GLU A 2 12.29 -14.28 -10.73
N ASP A 3 13.34 -15.08 -10.64
CA ASP A 3 14.28 -15.03 -9.54
C ASP A 3 15.14 -13.76 -9.67
N GLY A 4 15.58 -13.24 -8.54
CA GLY A 4 16.41 -12.05 -8.45
C GLY A 4 16.93 -11.90 -7.03
N GLU A 5 18.19 -11.51 -6.88
CA GLU A 5 18.81 -11.24 -5.59
C GLU A 5 18.49 -9.79 -5.17
N ASP A 6 18.14 -9.60 -3.89
CA ASP A 6 17.89 -8.30 -3.27
C ASP A 6 16.90 -7.39 -4.01
N VAL A 7 15.85 -7.98 -4.59
CA VAL A 7 14.79 -7.23 -5.28
C VAL A 7 13.78 -6.68 -4.28
N PHE A 8 13.57 -5.37 -4.35
CA PHE A 8 12.49 -4.66 -3.66
C PHE A 8 11.50 -4.09 -4.66
N ILE A 9 10.20 -4.31 -4.41
CA ILE A 9 9.10 -3.87 -5.28
C ILE A 9 8.19 -2.91 -4.53
N PHE A 10 8.07 -1.69 -5.04
CA PHE A 10 7.06 -0.73 -4.59
C PHE A 10 5.89 -0.72 -5.58
N LEU A 11 4.66 -0.88 -5.08
CA LEU A 11 3.45 -0.90 -5.92
C LEU A 11 2.38 0.06 -5.40
N ASP A 12 1.81 0.85 -6.31
CA ASP A 12 0.70 1.77 -6.05
C ASP A 12 -0.46 1.46 -7.04
N PRO A 13 -1.23 0.37 -6.80
CA PRO A 13 -2.29 -0.09 -7.70
C PRO A 13 -3.52 0.84 -7.68
N PRO A 14 -4.45 0.72 -8.66
CA PRO A 14 -5.70 1.47 -8.64
C PRO A 14 -6.48 1.25 -7.34
N TYR A 15 -6.87 2.35 -6.69
CA TYR A 15 -7.56 2.35 -5.40
C TYR A 15 -8.96 1.75 -5.48
N TYR A 16 -9.33 0.88 -4.54
CA TYR A 16 -10.63 0.18 -4.56
C TYR A 16 -11.81 1.14 -4.46
N SER A 17 -11.66 2.23 -3.70
CA SER A 17 -12.65 3.29 -3.58
C SER A 17 -12.93 4.01 -4.91
N THR A 18 -11.96 4.00 -5.83
CA THR A 18 -12.05 4.69 -7.13
C THR A 18 -12.87 3.93 -8.18
N ILE A 19 -13.23 2.67 -7.91
CA ILE A 19 -14.19 1.90 -8.70
C ILE A 19 -15.52 2.67 -8.84
N LYS A 20 -15.91 3.45 -7.80
CA LYS A 20 -17.13 4.28 -7.83
C LYS A 20 -16.94 5.63 -8.53
N SER A 21 -15.72 6.16 -8.64
CA SER A 21 -15.45 7.52 -9.13
C SER A 21 -14.79 7.61 -10.51
N LYS A 22 -14.40 6.49 -11.14
CA LYS A 22 -13.88 6.41 -12.54
C LYS A 22 -12.66 7.31 -12.83
N LEU A 23 -11.78 7.53 -11.86
CA LEU A 23 -10.72 8.56 -11.93
C LEU A 23 -9.51 8.23 -12.85
N TYR A 24 -9.34 6.98 -13.27
CA TYR A 24 -8.21 6.47 -14.04
C TYR A 24 -8.63 5.94 -15.43
N GLY A 25 -7.87 6.34 -16.43
CA GLY A 25 -8.11 6.05 -17.85
C GLY A 25 -8.91 7.12 -18.59
N LYS A 26 -8.73 7.19 -19.90
CA LYS A 26 -9.56 8.03 -20.78
C LYS A 26 -10.97 7.39 -20.79
N ASN A 27 -11.98 8.09 -20.27
CA ASN A 27 -13.36 7.60 -20.11
C ASN A 27 -13.58 6.43 -19.12
N GLY A 28 -12.62 6.12 -18.24
CA GLY A 28 -12.78 5.08 -17.21
C GLY A 28 -12.61 3.62 -17.67
N ASP A 29 -12.13 3.39 -18.90
CA ASP A 29 -11.96 2.04 -19.48
C ASP A 29 -10.89 1.20 -18.77
N LEU A 30 -9.86 1.83 -18.20
CA LEU A 30 -8.77 1.13 -17.49
C LEU A 30 -9.18 0.65 -16.09
N HIS A 31 -10.34 1.09 -15.59
CA HIS A 31 -10.77 0.85 -14.21
C HIS A 31 -11.72 -0.31 -13.99
N LEU A 32 -12.40 -0.77 -15.04
CA LEU A 32 -13.43 -1.79 -14.89
C LEU A 32 -12.86 -3.20 -14.69
N ASN A 33 -11.54 -3.39 -14.87
CA ASN A 33 -10.94 -4.72 -14.99
C ASN A 33 -9.68 -4.94 -14.13
N PHE A 34 -9.34 -4.05 -13.18
CA PHE A 34 -8.25 -4.39 -12.26
C PHE A 34 -8.73 -5.47 -11.29
N ASP A 35 -8.18 -6.67 -11.47
CA ASP A 35 -8.53 -7.82 -10.66
C ASP A 35 -7.71 -7.81 -9.37
N HIS A 36 -8.30 -7.22 -8.32
CA HIS A 36 -7.70 -7.11 -6.99
C HIS A 36 -7.43 -8.47 -6.35
N GLU A 37 -8.27 -9.47 -6.62
CA GLU A 37 -8.10 -10.84 -6.11
C GLU A 37 -6.90 -11.51 -6.76
N ARG A 38 -6.77 -11.41 -8.09
CA ARG A 38 -5.61 -11.91 -8.82
C ARG A 38 -4.34 -11.17 -8.40
N PHE A 39 -4.42 -9.85 -8.17
CA PHE A 39 -3.29 -9.08 -7.68
C PHE A 39 -2.82 -9.58 -6.30
N ALA A 40 -3.70 -9.66 -5.32
CA ALA A 40 -3.39 -10.19 -3.99
C ALA A 40 -2.85 -11.64 -4.06
N SER A 41 -3.46 -12.47 -4.91
CA SER A 41 -3.01 -13.85 -5.15
C SER A 41 -1.61 -13.94 -5.75
N ASN A 42 -1.22 -12.99 -6.59
CA ASN A 42 0.13 -12.91 -7.13
C ASN A 42 1.12 -12.43 -6.07
N MET A 43 0.75 -11.41 -5.28
CA MET A 43 1.61 -10.89 -4.21
C MET A 43 1.87 -11.94 -3.12
N LYS A 44 0.89 -12.81 -2.84
CA LYS A 44 1.05 -13.97 -1.94
C LYS A 44 2.09 -14.98 -2.42
N LYS A 45 2.34 -15.06 -3.73
CA LYS A 45 3.32 -15.98 -4.35
C LYS A 45 4.68 -15.31 -4.59
N CYS A 46 4.75 -13.98 -4.53
CA CYS A 46 5.98 -13.23 -4.77
C CYS A 46 6.92 -13.36 -3.56
N GLN A 47 8.14 -13.84 -3.81
CA GLN A 47 9.16 -14.01 -2.77
C GLN A 47 10.00 -12.75 -2.53
N HIS A 48 10.07 -11.85 -3.51
CA HIS A 48 10.75 -10.56 -3.38
C HIS A 48 10.11 -9.71 -2.27
N LEU A 49 10.89 -8.83 -1.66
CA LEU A 49 10.34 -7.88 -0.71
C LEU A 49 9.44 -6.90 -1.45
N TRP A 50 8.25 -6.63 -0.90
CA TRP A 50 7.34 -5.68 -1.52
C TRP A 50 6.61 -4.82 -0.50
N LEU A 51 6.32 -3.60 -0.94
CA LEU A 51 5.54 -2.61 -0.22
C LEU A 51 4.44 -2.09 -1.15
N ILE A 52 3.21 -2.11 -0.66
CA ILE A 52 2.02 -1.67 -1.40
C ILE A 52 1.38 -0.52 -0.63
N THR A 53 1.00 0.55 -1.36
CA THR A 53 0.11 1.61 -0.88
C THR A 53 -1.33 1.33 -1.32
N TYR A 54 -2.29 1.52 -0.43
CA TYR A 54 -3.68 1.20 -0.71
C TYR A 54 -4.68 2.04 0.11
N ASP A 55 -5.93 2.14 -0.34
CA ASP A 55 -7.06 2.56 0.48
C ASP A 55 -7.25 1.69 1.74
N ASP A 56 -7.55 2.31 2.87
CA ASP A 56 -8.02 1.60 4.07
C ASP A 56 -9.52 1.27 3.98
N CYS A 57 -9.85 0.11 3.41
CA CYS A 57 -11.18 -0.48 3.45
C CYS A 57 -11.17 -1.95 3.85
N ILE A 58 -12.34 -2.47 4.23
CA ILE A 58 -12.46 -3.85 4.75
C ILE A 58 -12.06 -4.88 3.69
N GLU A 59 -12.44 -4.66 2.44
CA GLU A 59 -12.17 -5.58 1.33
C GLU A 59 -10.66 -5.75 1.10
N ILE A 60 -9.89 -4.67 1.21
CA ILE A 60 -8.43 -4.69 1.04
C ILE A 60 -7.75 -5.35 2.23
N ARG A 61 -8.23 -5.09 3.45
CA ARG A 61 -7.72 -5.78 4.64
C ARG A 61 -7.95 -7.28 4.57
N GLU A 62 -9.09 -7.71 4.05
CA GLU A 62 -9.40 -9.12 3.86
C GLU A 62 -8.53 -9.76 2.77
N LEU A 63 -8.40 -9.10 1.61
CA LEU A 63 -7.58 -9.58 0.49
C LEU A 63 -6.11 -9.76 0.86
N PHE A 64 -5.56 -8.85 1.68
CA PHE A 64 -4.17 -8.87 2.11
C PHE A 64 -3.97 -9.40 3.55
N SER A 65 -4.94 -10.12 4.11
CA SER A 65 -4.88 -10.69 5.47
C SER A 65 -3.68 -11.63 5.73
N PHE A 66 -2.98 -12.06 4.69
CA PHE A 66 -1.77 -12.87 4.77
C PHE A 66 -0.47 -12.05 4.96
N ALA A 67 -0.56 -10.72 4.91
CA ALA A 67 0.57 -9.80 4.93
C ALA A 67 0.53 -8.88 6.16
N TYR A 68 1.60 -8.11 6.38
CA TYR A 68 1.66 -7.10 7.43
C TYR A 68 0.97 -5.82 6.93
N ILE A 69 -0.04 -5.35 7.67
CA ILE A 69 -0.86 -4.19 7.31
C ILE A 69 -0.66 -3.09 8.35
N TYR A 70 -0.23 -1.92 7.90
CA TYR A 70 0.06 -0.77 8.73
C TYR A 70 -0.85 0.40 8.31
N PRO A 71 -1.79 0.83 9.16
CA PRO A 71 -2.61 2.01 8.90
C PRO A 71 -1.74 3.27 8.86
N TRP A 72 -1.98 4.10 7.86
CA TRP A 72 -1.32 5.38 7.70
C TRP A 72 -2.37 6.49 7.56
N GLU A 73 -2.30 7.47 8.47
CA GLU A 73 -3.10 8.69 8.39
C GLU A 73 -2.18 9.86 8.04
N LEU A 74 -2.27 10.35 6.81
CA LEU A 74 -1.69 11.65 6.45
C LEU A 74 -2.48 12.76 7.13
N GLN A 75 -2.01 13.23 8.29
CA GLN A 75 -2.37 14.57 8.77
C GLN A 75 -1.72 15.60 7.84
N TYR A 76 -2.41 15.97 6.76
CA TYR A 76 -2.00 17.11 5.93
C TYR A 76 -1.83 18.36 6.83
N GLY A 77 -0.62 18.93 6.76
CA GLY A 77 -0.11 19.92 7.69
C GLY A 77 -0.87 21.25 7.74
N MET A 78 -0.77 21.90 8.92
CA MET A 78 -1.05 23.31 9.31
C MET A 78 -2.33 24.03 8.86
N ASN A 79 -3.07 23.58 7.85
CA ASN A 79 -4.28 24.25 7.33
C ASN A 79 -5.61 23.66 7.84
N ASN A 80 -5.57 22.56 8.58
CA ASN A 80 -6.79 21.87 9.06
C ASN A 80 -7.27 22.31 10.45
N TYR A 81 -6.64 23.30 11.09
CA TYR A 81 -7.11 23.82 12.38
C TYR A 81 -8.51 24.50 12.29
N ARG A 82 -9.04 24.76 11.08
CA ARG A 82 -10.28 25.54 10.90
C ARG A 82 -11.37 24.93 10.01
N GLN A 83 -11.24 23.71 9.50
CA GLN A 83 -12.34 23.06 8.77
C GLN A 83 -12.52 21.61 9.20
N GLY A 84 -13.51 21.34 10.04
CA GLY A 84 -13.86 20.01 10.55
C GLY A 84 -14.41 19.03 9.52
N ASN A 85 -14.26 19.29 8.21
CA ASN A 85 -14.90 18.53 7.13
C ASN A 85 -13.94 18.03 6.04
N ALA A 86 -12.61 18.14 6.22
CA ALA A 86 -11.69 17.44 5.33
C ALA A 86 -11.76 15.93 5.60
N LYS A 87 -12.20 15.13 4.63
CA LYS A 87 -12.16 13.66 4.73
C LYS A 87 -10.71 13.24 4.95
N LYS A 88 -10.41 12.69 6.14
CA LYS A 88 -9.11 12.08 6.41
C LYS A 88 -8.92 10.96 5.38
N GLY A 89 -7.91 11.08 4.52
CA GLY A 89 -7.45 9.97 3.71
C GLY A 89 -6.91 8.91 4.67
N LYS A 90 -7.52 7.72 4.65
CA LYS A 90 -7.02 6.56 5.39
C LYS A 90 -6.35 5.66 4.37
N GLU A 91 -5.04 5.55 4.46
CA GLU A 91 -4.24 4.69 3.59
C GLU A 91 -3.66 3.53 4.41
N LEU A 92 -3.26 2.48 3.71
CA LEU A 92 -2.57 1.32 4.25
C LEU A 92 -1.21 1.20 3.57
N PHE A 93 -0.19 0.91 4.38
CA PHE A 93 1.02 0.25 3.90
C PHE A 93 0.85 -1.25 4.12
N ILE A 94 1.07 -2.05 3.08
CA ILE A 94 0.96 -3.50 3.12
C ILE A 94 2.29 -4.09 2.67
N ALA A 95 2.88 -4.99 3.45
CA ALA A 95 4.19 -5.58 3.16
C ALA A 95 4.25 -7.08 3.50
N ASN A 96 5.08 -7.86 2.78
CA ASN A 96 5.39 -9.26 3.15
C ASN A 96 6.50 -9.39 4.21
N TYR A 97 6.98 -8.28 4.74
CA TYR A 97 7.98 -8.23 5.80
C TYR A 97 7.53 -7.26 6.89
N ARG A 98 8.15 -7.35 8.06
CA ARG A 98 7.90 -6.42 9.16
C ARG A 98 8.71 -5.15 8.92
N LEU A 99 8.06 -3.99 8.95
CA LEU A 99 8.76 -2.71 8.84
C LEU A 99 9.76 -2.49 9.99
N GLU A 100 9.50 -3.10 11.15
CA GLU A 100 10.37 -3.06 12.31
C GLU A 100 11.74 -3.71 12.05
N ASP A 101 11.77 -4.77 11.24
CA ASP A 101 13.01 -5.49 10.92
C ASP A 101 13.98 -4.60 10.11
N MET A 102 13.44 -3.70 9.29
CA MET A 102 14.22 -2.70 8.54
C MET A 102 14.72 -1.55 9.43
N MET A 103 13.96 -1.16 10.46
CA MET A 103 14.39 -0.11 11.38
C MET A 103 15.59 -0.53 12.23
N ILE A 104 15.69 -1.82 12.57
CA ILE A 104 16.84 -2.36 13.32
C ILE A 104 18.13 -2.23 12.48
N TYR A 105 18.07 -2.57 11.18
CA TYR A 105 19.21 -2.45 10.26
C TYR A 105 19.78 -1.01 10.21
N SER A 106 18.90 -0.01 10.12
CA SER A 106 19.32 1.40 10.11
C SER A 106 20.01 1.84 11.41
N LYS A 107 19.59 1.29 12.57
CA LYS A 107 20.21 1.63 13.85
C LYS A 107 21.59 1.00 13.99
N THR A 108 21.75 -0.25 13.55
CA THR A 108 23.04 -0.94 13.60
C THR A 108 24.09 -0.32 12.69
N GLU A 109 23.72 0.24 11.54
CA GLU A 109 24.66 1.01 10.71
C GLU A 109 25.02 2.38 11.30
N THR A 110 24.10 3.00 12.04
CA THR A 110 24.34 4.31 12.67
C THR A 110 25.24 4.20 13.92
N GLU A 111 25.26 3.05 14.60
CA GLU A 111 26.14 2.79 15.75
C GLU A 111 27.56 2.32 15.37
N LEU A 112 27.84 2.15 14.07
CA LEU A 112 29.15 1.75 13.54
C LEU A 112 29.99 2.94 13.00
N VAL A 113 29.60 4.19 13.30
CA VAL A 113 30.32 5.41 12.89
C VAL A 113 30.83 6.21 14.07
#